data_AF-A0A7C0W356-F1
#
_entry.id   AF-A0A7C0W356-F1
#
_cell.length_a   1.000
_cell.length_b   1.000
_cell.length_c   1.000
_cell.angle_alpha   90.00
_cell.angle_beta   90.00
_cell.angle_gamma   90.00
#
_symmetry.space_group_name_H-M   'P 1'
#
loop_
_entity.id
_entity.type
_entity.pdbx_description
1 polymer ?
#
loop_
_entity_poly.entity_id
_entity_poly.type
_entity_poly.pdbx_seq_one_letter_code
_entity_poly.pdbx_strand_id
1 'polypeptide(L)'
;MPKKICCILFLIISLGGVAADAIDIMLPEVYEDNIDVSGWLMSEKFDGVRGYWDGEKLLSKNGIPFNPHVDFIKNLPDFPIEGEIWGGHNTFEKTSGIVRKQKTHNGWLDLKFAVFDVP
;
A
#
# COMPACT_ATOMS: atom_id res chain seq x y z
N MET A 1 -16.90 -27.90 -57.39
CA MET A 1 -16.79 -26.50 -56.92
C MET A 1 -16.43 -26.51 -55.44
N PRO A 2 -15.25 -26.05 -55.02
CA PRO A 2 -14.81 -26.17 -53.63
C PRO A 2 -15.43 -25.08 -52.74
N LYS A 3 -15.99 -25.49 -51.60
CA LYS A 3 -16.49 -24.62 -50.54
C LYS A 3 -15.28 -24.01 -49.81
N LYS A 4 -15.10 -22.70 -49.93
CA LYS A 4 -14.09 -21.95 -49.17
C LYS A 4 -14.50 -21.92 -47.71
N ILE A 5 -13.88 -22.76 -46.89
CA ILE A 5 -13.98 -22.70 -45.43
C ILE A 5 -13.15 -21.50 -44.99
N CYS A 6 -13.85 -20.43 -44.60
CA CYS A 6 -13.25 -19.26 -43.97
C CYS A 6 -13.00 -19.61 -42.50
N CYS A 7 -11.78 -20.01 -42.16
CA CYS A 7 -11.35 -20.14 -40.77
C CYS A 7 -11.20 -18.74 -40.18
N ILE A 8 -12.20 -18.30 -39.42
CA ILE A 8 -12.10 -17.11 -38.57
C ILE A 8 -11.25 -17.51 -37.36
N LEU A 9 -9.99 -17.07 -37.35
CA LEU A 9 -9.07 -17.24 -36.24
C LEU A 9 -9.49 -16.26 -35.13
N PHE A 10 -10.21 -16.73 -34.12
CA PHE A 10 -10.49 -15.95 -32.90
C PHE A 10 -9.19 -15.85 -32.08
N LEU A 11 -8.52 -14.71 -32.17
CA LEU A 11 -7.39 -14.38 -31.29
C LEU A 11 -7.96 -14.01 -29.91
N ILE A 12 -8.04 -14.99 -29.02
CA ILE A 12 -8.37 -14.77 -27.61
C ILE A 12 -7.14 -14.10 -26.97
N ILE A 13 -7.17 -12.77 -26.87
CA ILE A 13 -6.21 -12.02 -26.06
C ILE A 13 -6.57 -12.31 -24.60
N SER A 14 -5.84 -13.23 -23.97
CA SER A 14 -5.91 -13.42 -22.53
C SER A 14 -5.40 -12.15 -21.86
N LEU A 15 -6.30 -11.31 -21.35
CA LEU A 15 -5.97 -10.33 -20.31
C LEU A 15 -5.55 -11.13 -19.07
N GLY A 16 -4.26 -11.45 -18.98
CA GLY A 16 -3.67 -11.88 -17.73
C GLY A 16 -3.73 -10.70 -16.77
N GLY A 17 -4.69 -10.74 -15.84
CA GLY A 17 -4.62 -9.87 -14.67
C GLY A 17 -3.33 -10.19 -13.94
N VAL A 18 -2.48 -9.18 -13.73
CA VAL A 18 -1.32 -9.31 -12.86
C VAL A 18 -1.89 -9.58 -11.47
N ALA A 19 -1.75 -10.80 -10.99
CA ALA A 19 -2.02 -11.11 -9.60
C ALA A 19 -0.98 -10.36 -8.78
N ALA A 20 -1.42 -9.41 -7.96
CA ALA A 20 -0.55 -8.79 -6.98
C ALA A 20 -0.23 -9.84 -5.91
N ASP A 21 1.03 -10.25 -5.81
CA ASP A 21 1.48 -11.07 -4.69
C ASP A 21 1.29 -10.28 -3.39
N ALA A 22 0.74 -10.95 -2.37
CA ALA A 22 0.59 -10.35 -1.06
C ALA A 22 1.98 -10.13 -0.47
N ILE A 23 2.23 -8.90 0.01
CA ILE A 23 3.46 -8.57 0.72
C ILE A 23 3.47 -9.39 2.01
N ASP A 24 4.58 -10.06 2.31
CA ASP A 24 4.77 -10.74 3.59
C ASP A 24 5.00 -9.67 4.65
N ILE A 25 3.98 -9.44 5.48
CA ILE A 25 3.89 -8.29 6.37
C ILE A 25 3.99 -8.77 7.81
N MET A 26 4.88 -8.15 8.59
CA MET A 26 4.95 -8.39 10.04
C MET A 26 3.65 -7.93 10.72
N LEU A 27 2.98 -8.85 11.42
CA LEU A 27 1.75 -8.58 12.17
C LEU A 27 2.05 -8.44 13.67
N PRO A 28 1.49 -7.42 14.34
CA PRO A 28 1.64 -7.30 15.79
C PRO A 28 0.77 -8.32 16.52
N GLU A 29 1.25 -8.78 17.66
CA GLU A 29 0.48 -9.56 18.63
C GLU A 29 -0.10 -8.64 19.72
N VAL A 30 -1.14 -9.11 20.41
CA VAL A 30 -1.71 -8.39 21.58
C VAL A 30 -0.80 -8.65 22.78
N TYR A 31 -0.39 -7.58 23.45
CA TYR A 31 0.45 -7.68 24.65
C TYR A 31 -0.28 -8.42 25.79
N GLU A 32 0.44 -9.31 26.47
CA GLU A 32 -0.01 -10.00 27.69
C GLU A 32 0.78 -9.48 28.90
N ASP A 33 0.11 -9.29 30.04
CA ASP A 33 0.65 -8.60 31.24
C ASP A 33 1.89 -9.26 31.89
N ASN A 34 2.29 -10.45 31.44
CA ASN A 34 3.40 -11.24 31.98
C ASN A 34 4.67 -11.22 31.10
N ILE A 35 4.69 -10.43 30.03
CA ILE A 35 5.84 -10.33 29.13
C ILE A 35 6.83 -9.29 29.68
N ASP A 36 8.10 -9.68 29.86
CA ASP A 36 9.17 -8.72 30.19
C ASP A 36 9.51 -7.87 28.97
N VAL A 37 9.23 -6.57 29.07
CA VAL A 37 9.47 -5.57 28.01
C VAL A 37 10.87 -4.95 28.09
N SER A 38 11.74 -5.43 28.97
CA SER A 38 13.13 -4.98 29.05
C SER A 38 13.83 -5.17 27.71
N GLY A 39 14.40 -4.10 27.15
CA GLY A 39 15.09 -4.11 25.85
C GLY A 39 14.19 -3.86 24.64
N TRP A 40 12.88 -3.70 24.82
CA TRP A 40 11.95 -3.34 23.74
C TRP A 40 11.94 -1.84 23.48
N LEU A 41 11.71 -1.47 22.22
CA LEU A 41 11.36 -0.11 21.83
C LEU A 41 9.84 0.02 21.80
N MET A 42 9.33 1.16 22.22
CA MET A 42 7.89 1.45 22.22
C MET A 42 7.61 2.71 21.41
N SER A 43 6.56 2.66 20.61
CA SER A 43 6.03 3.79 19.84
C SER A 43 4.54 3.93 20.05
N GLU A 44 4.00 5.10 19.74
CA GLU A 44 2.54 5.25 19.65
C GLU A 44 2.00 4.39 18.50
N LYS A 45 0.88 3.71 18.73
CA LYS A 45 0.13 3.07 17.65
C LYS A 45 -0.72 4.14 16.95
N PHE A 46 -0.31 4.54 15.75
CA PHE A 46 -1.14 5.40 14.90
C PHE A 46 -2.35 4.65 14.35
N ASP A 47 -3.47 5.38 14.24
CA ASP A 47 -4.72 4.93 13.62
C ASP A 47 -4.84 5.56 12.23
N GLY A 48 -4.19 4.95 11.24
CA GLY A 48 -4.10 5.43 9.87
C GLY A 48 -4.35 4.33 8.85
N VAL A 49 -3.65 4.38 7.73
CA VAL A 49 -3.66 3.31 6.73
C VAL A 49 -2.24 2.80 6.50
N ARG A 50 -1.99 1.53 6.79
CA ARG A 50 -0.70 0.87 6.53
C ARG A 50 -0.28 1.01 5.07
N GLY A 51 0.94 1.49 4.86
CA GLY A 51 1.57 1.66 3.56
C GLY A 51 2.92 0.98 3.50
N TYR A 52 3.22 0.39 2.35
CA TYR A 52 4.50 -0.21 2.02
C TYR A 52 5.10 0.55 0.85
N TRP A 53 6.27 1.14 1.03
CA TRP A 53 7.02 1.74 -0.06
C TRP A 53 8.00 0.70 -0.58
N ASP A 54 7.97 0.40 -1.88
CA ASP A 54 8.84 -0.63 -2.49
C ASP A 54 10.18 -0.08 -3.03
N GLY A 55 10.45 1.21 -2.82
CA GLY A 55 11.56 1.95 -3.47
C GLY A 55 11.08 2.85 -4.62
N GLU A 56 9.88 2.61 -5.15
CA GLU A 56 9.32 3.34 -6.30
C GLU A 56 7.83 3.71 -6.16
N LYS A 57 7.04 2.86 -5.53
CA LYS A 57 5.58 2.95 -5.40
C LYS A 57 5.16 2.71 -3.96
N LEU A 58 4.11 3.44 -3.58
CA LEU A 58 3.44 3.23 -2.31
C LEU A 58 2.28 2.24 -2.51
N LEU A 59 2.34 1.13 -1.81
CA LEU A 59 1.42 -0.01 -1.89
C LEU A 59 0.63 -0.14 -0.59
N SER A 60 -0.60 -0.62 -0.68
CA SER A 60 -1.39 -1.06 0.47
C SER A 60 -0.91 -2.42 0.98
N LYS A 61 -1.39 -2.83 2.16
CA LYS A 61 -1.11 -4.16 2.73
C LYS A 61 -1.43 -5.36 1.82
N ASN A 62 -2.29 -5.18 0.82
CA ASN A 62 -2.68 -6.22 -0.13
C ASN A 62 -1.94 -6.08 -1.48
N GLY A 63 -0.85 -5.31 -1.54
CA GLY A 63 -0.09 -5.07 -2.77
C GLY A 63 -0.76 -4.14 -3.79
N ILE A 64 -1.92 -3.54 -3.45
CA ILE A 64 -2.61 -2.60 -4.35
C ILE A 64 -1.90 -1.23 -4.31
N PRO A 65 -1.46 -0.66 -5.45
CA PRO A 65 -0.85 0.65 -5.47
C PRO A 65 -1.81 1.76 -5.06
N PHE A 66 -1.33 2.69 -4.23
CA PHE A 66 -1.97 3.97 -4.01
C PHE A 66 -1.64 4.95 -5.14
N ASN A 67 -2.41 6.04 -5.22
CA ASN A 67 -2.13 7.15 -6.15
C ASN A 67 -1.78 8.44 -5.38
N PRO A 68 -0.62 8.50 -4.70
CA PRO A 68 -0.21 9.65 -3.92
C PRO A 68 0.07 10.88 -4.79
N HIS A 69 0.10 12.05 -4.17
CA HIS A 69 0.66 13.24 -4.81
C HIS A 69 2.17 13.05 -4.96
N VAL A 70 2.77 13.51 -6.06
CA VAL A 70 4.22 13.34 -6.31
C VAL A 70 5.06 13.92 -5.16
N ASP A 71 4.65 15.07 -4.60
CA ASP A 71 5.31 15.68 -3.45
C ASP A 71 5.22 14.88 -2.15
N PHE A 72 4.27 13.93 -2.04
CA PHE A 72 4.19 13.05 -0.87
C PHE A 72 5.32 12.00 -0.87
N ILE A 73 5.71 11.52 -2.06
CA ILE A 73 6.71 10.45 -2.22
C ILE A 73 8.10 10.94 -2.63
N LYS A 74 8.25 12.21 -3.01
CA LYS A 74 9.48 12.74 -3.65
C LYS A 74 10.79 12.52 -2.90
N ASN A 75 10.75 12.38 -1.58
CA ASN A 75 11.93 12.24 -0.72
C ASN A 75 11.97 10.87 0.00
N LEU A 76 11.14 9.93 -0.43
CA LEU A 76 11.23 8.56 0.08
C LEU A 76 12.50 7.91 -0.48
N PRO A 77 13.13 6.99 0.28
CA PRO A 77 14.38 6.35 -0.11
C PRO A 77 14.19 5.45 -1.34
N ASP A 78 15.29 5.01 -1.95
CA ASP A 78 15.31 4.03 -3.04
C ASP A 78 15.28 2.58 -2.56
N PHE A 79 14.95 2.34 -1.29
CA PHE A 79 14.82 1.02 -0.67
C PHE A 79 13.47 0.85 0.05
N PRO A 80 13.02 -0.39 0.30
CA PRO A 80 11.72 -0.63 0.93
C PRO A 80 11.62 -0.10 2.36
N ILE A 81 10.46 0.46 2.70
CA ILE A 81 10.14 0.88 4.08
C ILE A 81 8.66 0.66 4.38
N GLU A 82 8.35 0.37 5.63
CA GLU A 82 6.98 0.24 6.12
C GLU A 82 6.58 1.40 7.03
N GLY A 83 5.33 1.83 6.92
CA GLY A 83 4.82 2.90 7.73
C GLY A 83 3.31 3.01 7.74
N GLU A 84 2.83 3.98 8.50
CA GLU A 84 1.42 4.35 8.55
C GLU A 84 1.21 5.66 7.77
N ILE A 85 0.31 5.65 6.79
CA ILE A 85 -0.19 6.88 6.19
C ILE A 85 -1.17 7.50 7.19
N TRP A 86 -0.82 8.68 7.73
CA TRP A 86 -1.48 9.24 8.91
C TRP A 86 -1.78 10.73 8.78
N GLY A 87 -3.02 11.13 9.09
CA GLY A 87 -3.50 12.52 9.01
C GLY A 87 -3.61 13.26 10.35
N GLY A 88 -3.14 12.66 11.45
CA GLY A 88 -3.33 13.17 12.81
C GLY A 88 -4.34 12.35 13.64
N HIS A 89 -4.38 12.58 14.96
CA HIS A 89 -5.33 11.88 15.84
C HIS A 89 -6.80 12.14 15.43
N ASN A 90 -7.64 11.11 15.55
CA ASN A 90 -9.07 11.18 15.23
C ASN A 90 -9.36 11.52 13.75
N THR A 91 -8.44 11.22 12.83
CA THR A 91 -8.60 11.50 11.39
C THR A 91 -8.60 10.25 10.51
N PHE A 92 -8.78 9.06 11.09
CA PHE A 92 -8.77 7.79 10.35
C PHE A 92 -9.69 7.82 9.11
N GLU A 93 -10.96 8.20 9.27
CA GLU A 93 -11.91 8.24 8.16
C GLU A 93 -11.51 9.23 7.05
N LYS A 94 -10.98 10.41 7.43
CA LYS A 94 -10.45 11.39 6.45
C LYS A 94 -9.26 10.78 5.70
N THR A 95 -8.33 10.18 6.43
CA THR A 95 -7.12 9.54 5.90
C THR A 95 -7.48 8.41 4.93
N SER A 96 -8.33 7.47 5.36
CA SER A 96 -8.88 6.38 4.54
C SER A 96 -9.59 6.90 3.29
N GLY A 97 -10.39 7.96 3.43
CA GLY A 97 -11.07 8.61 2.32
C GLY A 97 -10.13 9.26 1.29
N ILE A 98 -8.98 9.77 1.71
CA ILE A 98 -7.94 10.32 0.82
C ILE A 98 -7.26 9.20 0.05
N VAL A 99 -6.74 8.19 0.75
CA VAL A 99 -5.88 7.17 0.13
C VAL A 99 -6.64 6.23 -0.81
N ARG A 100 -7.96 6.08 -0.63
CA ARG A 100 -8.80 5.23 -1.50
C ARG A 100 -9.16 5.87 -2.85
N LYS A 101 -8.88 7.15 -3.08
CA LYS A 101 -9.24 7.80 -4.35
C LYS A 101 -8.30 7.35 -5.46
N GLN A 102 -8.90 6.96 -6.58
CA GLN A 102 -8.18 6.51 -7.77
C GLN A 102 -7.41 7.64 -8.47
N LYS A 103 -7.85 8.89 -8.32
CA LYS A 103 -7.15 10.07 -8.82
C LYS A 103 -6.37 10.74 -7.69
N THR A 104 -5.10 11.01 -7.95
CA THR A 104 -4.27 11.83 -7.06
C THR A 104 -4.91 13.20 -6.82
N HIS A 105 -4.76 13.71 -5.60
CA HIS A 105 -5.33 15.01 -5.21
C HIS A 105 -4.58 15.59 -4.01
N ASN A 106 -4.73 16.90 -3.79
CA ASN A 106 -3.96 17.66 -2.78
C ASN A 106 -4.18 17.22 -1.33
N GLY A 107 -5.16 16.38 -1.03
CA GLY A 107 -5.40 15.91 0.33
C GLY A 107 -4.27 15.03 0.85
N TRP A 108 -3.49 14.40 -0.04
CA TRP A 108 -2.25 13.71 0.33
C TRP A 108 -1.23 14.62 1.02
N LEU A 109 -1.24 15.92 0.73
CA LEU A 109 -0.32 16.89 1.35
C LEU A 109 -0.65 17.17 2.81
N ASP A 110 -1.85 16.81 3.28
CA ASP A 110 -2.23 16.86 4.70
C ASP A 110 -1.74 15.63 5.49
N LEU A 111 -1.28 14.60 4.79
CA LEU A 111 -0.89 13.32 5.37
C LEU A 111 0.62 13.26 5.60
N LYS A 112 1.02 12.34 6.47
CA LYS A 112 2.42 11.94 6.67
C LYS A 112 2.56 10.46 6.44
N PHE A 113 3.76 10.02 6.07
CA PHE A 113 4.13 8.62 6.12
C PHE A 113 5.00 8.39 7.36
N ALA A 114 4.38 7.87 8.42
CA ALA A 114 5.02 7.58 9.68
C ALA A 114 5.69 6.20 9.62
N VAL A 115 6.95 6.20 9.22
CA VAL A 115 7.78 5.00 9.06
C VAL A 115 8.06 4.35 10.42
N PHE A 116 7.96 3.02 10.48
CA PHE A 116 8.27 2.25 11.69
C PHE A 116 9.21 1.06 11.43
N ASP A 117 9.42 0.63 10.18
CA ASP A 117 10.32 -0.49 9.88
C ASP A 117 11.00 -0.38 8.51
N VAL A 118 12.06 -1.16 8.34
CA VAL A 118 12.75 -1.45 7.07
C VAL A 118 12.71 -2.97 6.89
N PRO A 119 11.87 -3.49 5.97
CA PRO A 119 11.67 -4.93 5.78
C PRO A 119 12.87 -5.63 5.11
#